data_AF-A0A5C6VPP2-F1
#
_entry.id   AF-A0A5C6VPP2-F1
#
_cell.length_a   1.000
_cell.length_b   1.000
_cell.length_c   1.000
_cell.angle_alpha   90.00
_cell.angle_beta   90.00
_cell.angle_gamma   90.00
#
_symmetry.space_group_name_H-M   'P 1'
#
loop_
_entity.id
_entity.type
_entity.pdbx_description
1 polymer ?
#
loop_
_entity_poly.entity_id
_entity_poly.type
_entity_poly.pdbx_seq_one_letter_code
_entity_poly.pdbx_strand_id
1 'polypeptide(L)'
;MKMLERRSEAAEMGQKSTVALAFAVWATLARAEHVYDGYASFYDEQAGQIFRAPVSNEYLPADYGPTGDSTASWVGRAGRRHLGVTVTSRSIRIDKRTYLYADAVRLPDDSRTDMDPRTVILYVAPTIGASTPDLCVESTGFGSGTADRYSQVYAIATHSQSGARLFKLPSLFGTCRSVFRQRGALQFPSFSYRLENDIDHPVGTEIQYFVIDGKRYIRSHRQLSTRFTVPANVFRFIID
;
A
#
# COMPACT_ATOMS: atom_id res chain seq x y z
N MET A 1 5.14 41.71 81.57
CA MET A 1 5.40 43.11 81.95
C MET A 1 6.00 43.79 80.73
N LYS A 2 5.34 44.56 79.86
CA LYS A 2 4.10 45.37 79.79
C LYS A 2 3.35 45.00 78.48
N MET A 3 2.03 44.80 78.44
CA MET A 3 0.94 45.80 78.26
C MET A 3 1.15 46.72 77.03
N LEU A 4 0.32 46.56 75.97
CA LEU A 4 -0.80 47.46 75.55
C LEU A 4 -0.26 48.75 74.86
N GLU A 5 -0.74 49.29 73.73
CA GLU A 5 -2.00 49.20 73.00
C GLU A 5 -1.94 50.10 71.73
N ARG A 6 -2.57 49.66 70.62
CA ARG A 6 -3.29 50.40 69.53
C ARG A 6 -2.67 51.53 68.68
N ARG A 7 -3.28 51.56 67.46
CA ARG A 7 -3.47 52.63 66.44
C ARG A 7 -2.43 52.58 65.31
N SER A 8 -2.74 52.65 64.02
CA SER A 8 -3.99 52.93 63.28
C SER A 8 -3.83 52.45 61.82
N GLU A 9 -4.90 51.92 61.24
CA GLU A 9 -5.05 51.77 59.80
C GLU A 9 -5.25 53.14 59.12
N ALA A 10 -4.52 53.38 58.03
CA ALA A 10 -4.89 54.23 56.89
C ALA A 10 -3.84 53.93 55.80
N ALA A 11 -4.15 53.04 54.86
CA ALA A 11 -4.72 53.39 53.57
C ALA A 11 -3.81 54.31 52.75
N GLU A 12 -2.89 53.72 51.98
CA GLU A 12 -2.38 54.38 50.78
C GLU A 12 -2.32 53.37 49.63
N MET A 13 -3.37 53.47 48.82
CA MET A 13 -3.63 52.71 47.61
C MET A 13 -2.86 53.41 46.48
N GLY A 14 -1.63 52.94 46.21
CA GLY A 14 -0.75 53.44 45.16
C GLY A 14 -0.54 52.40 44.07
N GLN A 15 -1.54 52.25 43.19
CA GLN A 15 -1.47 51.48 41.95
C GLN A 15 -0.38 52.04 41.03
N LYS A 16 0.60 51.21 40.62
CA LYS A 16 1.38 51.38 39.37
C LYS A 16 2.24 50.13 39.05
N SER A 17 1.96 49.56 37.89
CA SER A 17 2.91 48.91 36.97
C SER A 17 3.33 47.45 37.23
N THR A 18 2.49 46.55 36.74
CA THR A 18 2.78 45.58 35.67
C THR A 18 4.26 45.35 35.31
N VAL A 19 4.78 44.14 35.56
CA VAL A 19 5.64 43.43 34.59
C VAL A 19 5.20 41.96 34.57
N ALA A 20 4.59 41.60 33.45
CA ALA A 20 4.24 40.24 33.08
C ALA A 20 5.50 39.48 32.67
N LEU A 21 5.64 38.23 33.12
CA LEU A 21 6.48 37.24 32.43
C LEU A 21 5.77 35.88 32.45
N ALA A 22 4.69 35.79 31.67
CA ALA A 22 4.14 34.52 31.27
C ALA A 22 5.01 33.96 30.14
N PHE A 23 5.98 33.11 30.47
CA PHE A 23 6.63 32.24 29.50
C PHE A 23 5.66 31.12 29.11
N ALA A 24 4.67 31.46 28.27
CA ALA A 24 3.97 30.45 27.50
C ALA A 24 4.93 29.98 26.40
N VAL A 25 5.75 28.97 26.70
CA VAL A 25 6.46 28.22 25.67
C VAL A 25 5.40 27.49 24.86
N TRP A 26 4.93 28.12 23.80
CA TRP A 26 4.25 27.44 22.72
C TRP A 26 5.31 26.54 22.08
N ALA A 27 5.37 25.30 22.54
CA ALA A 27 6.02 24.25 21.77
C ALA A 27 5.22 24.11 20.49
N THR A 28 5.61 24.85 19.45
CA THR A 28 5.26 24.51 18.09
C THR A 28 5.80 23.11 17.91
N LEU A 29 4.91 22.12 17.93
CA LEU A 29 5.22 20.79 17.45
C LEU A 29 5.54 20.97 15.97
N ALA A 30 6.81 21.26 15.67
CA ALA A 30 7.37 21.01 14.36
C ALA A 30 7.19 19.51 14.16
N ARG A 31 6.07 19.12 13.53
CA ARG A 31 5.92 17.78 13.00
C ARG A 31 7.01 17.67 11.96
N ALA A 32 8.08 16.96 12.31
CA ALA A 32 9.05 16.52 11.32
C ALA A 32 8.24 15.82 10.22
N GLU A 33 8.36 16.34 9.01
CA GLU A 33 7.70 15.79 7.83
C GLU A 33 8.15 14.33 7.70
N HIS A 34 7.20 13.39 7.69
CA HIS A 34 7.54 11.97 7.66
C HIS A 34 8.03 11.61 6.26
N VAL A 35 9.33 11.34 6.15
CA VAL A 35 9.95 10.94 4.88
C VAL A 35 9.90 9.42 4.75
N TYR A 36 9.19 8.95 3.73
CA TYR A 36 9.20 7.56 3.31
C TYR A 36 10.48 7.26 2.52
N ASP A 37 11.10 6.12 2.81
CA ASP A 37 12.26 5.59 2.09
C ASP A 37 11.86 4.26 1.42
N GLY A 38 11.19 4.41 0.28
CA GLY A 38 10.59 3.33 -0.50
C GLY A 38 9.11 3.09 -0.19
N TYR A 39 8.37 2.64 -1.21
CA TYR A 39 6.92 2.41 -1.11
C TYR A 39 6.55 1.29 -0.13
N ALA A 40 7.46 0.37 0.20
CA ALA A 40 7.23 -0.63 1.22
C ALA A 40 6.91 0.00 2.59
N SER A 41 7.66 1.04 2.99
CA SER A 41 7.42 1.77 4.24
C SER A 41 6.05 2.46 4.25
N PHE A 42 5.67 3.05 3.11
CA PHE A 42 4.34 3.65 2.94
C PHE A 42 3.19 2.64 3.04
N TYR A 43 3.37 1.43 2.49
CA TYR A 43 2.35 0.38 2.56
C TYR A 43 2.22 -0.25 3.95
N ASP A 44 3.32 -0.32 4.72
CA ASP A 44 3.31 -0.90 6.07
C ASP A 44 2.53 -0.08 7.09
N GLU A 45 2.36 1.21 6.83
CA GLU A 45 1.54 2.09 7.65
C GLU A 45 0.04 2.01 7.29
N GLN A 46 -0.34 1.32 6.21
CA GLN A 46 -1.74 1.23 5.80
C GLN A 46 -2.51 0.23 6.66
N ALA A 47 -3.50 0.75 7.39
CA ALA A 47 -4.42 -0.08 8.14
C ALA A 47 -5.20 -1.04 7.22
N GLY A 48 -5.37 -2.28 7.67
CA GLY A 48 -6.16 -3.28 6.95
C GLY A 48 -5.43 -4.01 5.82
N GLN A 49 -4.10 -3.87 5.69
CA GLN A 49 -3.30 -4.67 4.77
C GLN A 49 -3.60 -6.17 4.95
N ILE A 50 -3.95 -6.84 3.84
CA ILE A 50 -4.33 -8.26 3.87
C ILE A 50 -3.19 -9.20 3.47
N PHE A 51 -2.30 -8.76 2.60
CA PHE A 51 -1.12 -9.51 2.17
C PHE A 51 0.11 -8.94 2.89
N ARG A 52 0.44 -9.51 4.04
CA ARG A 52 1.50 -8.99 4.92
C ARG A 52 2.87 -9.51 4.59
N ALA A 53 2.95 -10.79 4.26
CA ALA A 53 4.20 -11.48 3.95
C ALA A 53 3.97 -12.48 2.82
N PRO A 54 4.99 -12.71 1.97
CA PRO A 54 4.94 -13.78 0.99
C PRO A 54 4.88 -15.13 1.70
N VAL A 55 4.32 -16.14 1.05
CA VAL A 55 4.44 -17.51 1.54
C VAL A 55 5.89 -17.96 1.41
N SER A 56 6.35 -18.76 2.39
CA SER A 56 7.72 -19.27 2.40
C SER A 56 8.08 -19.93 1.08
N ASN A 57 9.28 -19.61 0.59
CA ASN A 57 9.77 -19.94 -0.74
C ASN A 57 10.17 -21.42 -0.90
N GLU A 58 9.37 -22.38 -0.43
CA GLU A 58 9.39 -23.73 -1.01
C GLU A 58 8.69 -23.68 -2.39
N TYR A 59 9.15 -22.74 -3.23
CA TYR A 59 8.86 -22.75 -4.65
C TYR A 59 9.68 -23.87 -5.24
N LEU A 60 8.99 -24.82 -5.87
CA LEU A 60 9.67 -25.65 -6.83
C LEU A 60 10.19 -24.71 -7.92
N PRO A 61 11.51 -24.73 -8.23
CA PRO A 61 12.08 -23.85 -9.23
C PRO A 61 11.29 -23.99 -10.53
N ALA A 62 11.24 -22.90 -11.30
CA ALA A 62 10.56 -22.88 -12.59
C ALA A 62 10.99 -24.07 -13.45
N ASP A 63 10.16 -25.10 -13.51
CA ASP A 63 10.43 -26.26 -14.36
C ASP A 63 10.04 -25.89 -15.78
N TYR A 64 10.83 -26.35 -16.75
CA TYR A 64 10.44 -26.29 -18.15
C TYR A 64 9.41 -27.38 -18.34
N GLY A 65 8.13 -27.01 -18.27
CA GLY A 65 7.05 -27.95 -18.56
C GLY A 65 7.21 -28.55 -19.98
N PRO A 66 6.47 -29.61 -20.31
CA PRO A 66 6.54 -30.25 -21.64
C PRO A 66 6.22 -29.30 -22.82
N THR A 67 5.66 -28.12 -22.54
CA THR A 67 5.38 -27.04 -23.49
C THR A 67 6.48 -25.98 -23.59
N GLY A 68 7.57 -26.09 -22.82
CA GLY A 68 8.65 -25.10 -22.73
C GLY A 68 8.31 -23.85 -21.89
N ASP A 69 7.10 -23.75 -21.34
CA ASP A 69 6.70 -22.65 -20.45
C ASP A 69 7.23 -22.88 -19.03
N SER A 70 7.96 -21.90 -18.51
CA SER A 70 8.34 -21.86 -17.08
C SER A 70 7.09 -21.89 -16.19
N THR A 71 7.16 -22.65 -15.10
CA THR A 71 6.02 -22.79 -14.17
C THR A 71 6.49 -22.72 -12.73
N ALA A 72 5.90 -21.83 -11.93
CA ALA A 72 6.09 -21.82 -10.48
C ALA A 72 4.93 -22.53 -9.80
N SER A 73 5.19 -23.41 -8.84
CA SER A 73 4.13 -24.07 -8.06
C SER A 73 4.39 -23.99 -6.58
N TRP A 74 3.31 -23.87 -5.82
CA TRP A 74 3.28 -23.83 -4.37
C TRP A 74 2.15 -24.72 -3.86
N VAL A 75 2.43 -25.51 -2.83
CA VAL A 75 1.41 -26.27 -2.10
C VAL A 75 1.56 -25.96 -0.63
N GLY A 76 0.48 -25.53 0.01
CA GLY A 76 0.54 -25.21 1.43
C GLY A 76 -0.85 -25.01 2.03
N ARG A 77 -0.89 -24.34 3.18
CA ARG A 77 -2.13 -24.11 3.93
C ARG A 77 -2.45 -22.62 4.00
N ALA A 78 -3.72 -22.29 3.77
CA ALA A 78 -4.28 -20.98 4.10
C ALA A 78 -5.37 -21.17 5.17
N GLY A 79 -5.06 -20.81 6.41
CA GLY A 79 -5.90 -21.17 7.55
C GLY A 79 -6.05 -22.69 7.64
N ARG A 80 -7.28 -23.20 7.55
CA ARG A 80 -7.57 -24.65 7.66
C ARG A 80 -7.48 -25.41 6.34
N ARG A 81 -7.39 -24.73 5.20
CA ARG A 81 -7.48 -25.34 3.86
C ARG A 81 -6.10 -25.60 3.25
N HIS A 82 -5.93 -26.76 2.62
CA HIS A 82 -4.80 -27.04 1.73
C HIS A 82 -5.09 -26.49 0.33
N LEU A 83 -4.09 -25.87 -0.28
CA LEU A 83 -4.20 -25.22 -1.58
C LEU A 83 -2.98 -25.55 -2.42
N GLY A 84 -3.22 -25.88 -3.68
CA GLY A 84 -2.20 -25.87 -4.72
C GLY A 84 -2.34 -24.62 -5.57
N VAL A 85 -1.26 -23.86 -5.74
CA VAL A 85 -1.19 -22.72 -6.65
C VAL A 85 -0.12 -22.99 -7.69
N THR A 86 -0.47 -22.83 -8.97
CA THR A 86 0.46 -22.93 -10.08
C THR A 86 0.39 -21.65 -10.89
N VAL A 87 1.53 -21.01 -11.13
CA VAL A 87 1.67 -19.78 -11.89
C VAL A 87 2.48 -20.07 -13.15
N THR A 88 1.94 -19.63 -14.28
CA THR A 88 2.55 -19.73 -15.61
C THR A 88 2.64 -18.34 -16.22
N SER A 89 3.26 -18.21 -17.39
CA SER A 89 3.31 -16.96 -18.14
C SER A 89 1.93 -16.41 -18.53
N ARG A 90 0.91 -17.27 -18.61
CA ARG A 90 -0.43 -16.92 -19.12
C ARG A 90 -1.57 -17.04 -18.12
N SER A 91 -1.33 -17.70 -16.98
CA SER A 91 -2.40 -18.03 -16.05
C SER A 91 -1.92 -18.29 -14.63
N ILE A 92 -2.88 -18.17 -13.70
CA ILE A 92 -2.80 -18.67 -12.33
C ILE A 92 -3.82 -19.79 -12.19
N ARG A 93 -3.41 -20.96 -11.72
CA ARG A 93 -4.29 -22.07 -11.37
C ARG A 93 -4.30 -22.25 -9.85
N ILE A 94 -5.50 -22.31 -9.28
CA ILE A 94 -5.74 -22.62 -7.87
C ILE A 94 -6.53 -23.92 -7.81
N ASP A 95 -5.93 -24.95 -7.23
CA ASP A 95 -6.44 -26.33 -7.25
C ASP A 95 -6.80 -26.75 -8.70
N LYS A 96 -8.11 -26.84 -9.00
CA LYS A 96 -8.65 -27.25 -10.30
C LYS A 96 -9.10 -26.07 -11.17
N ARG A 97 -9.06 -24.84 -10.67
CA ARG A 97 -9.59 -23.66 -11.36
C ARG A 97 -8.47 -22.80 -11.92
N THR A 98 -8.54 -22.51 -13.21
CA THR A 98 -7.58 -21.68 -13.94
C THR A 98 -8.14 -20.28 -14.18
N TYR A 99 -7.29 -19.28 -14.00
CA TYR A 99 -7.56 -17.87 -14.24
C TYR A 99 -6.56 -17.36 -15.26
N LEU A 100 -7.03 -16.95 -16.45
CA LEU A 100 -6.18 -16.44 -17.50
C LEU A 100 -5.90 -14.94 -17.28
N TYR A 101 -4.66 -14.49 -17.48
CA TYR A 101 -4.34 -13.06 -17.38
C TYR A 101 -5.08 -12.22 -18.42
N ALA A 102 -5.39 -12.81 -19.59
CA ALA A 102 -6.17 -12.18 -20.64
C ALA A 102 -7.59 -11.77 -20.16
N ASP A 103 -8.15 -12.53 -19.22
CA ASP A 103 -9.49 -12.35 -18.68
C ASP A 103 -9.50 -11.51 -17.40
N ALA A 104 -8.32 -11.04 -16.94
CA ALA A 104 -8.23 -10.23 -15.75
C ALA A 104 -8.97 -8.90 -15.94
N VAL A 105 -9.71 -8.49 -14.91
CA VAL A 105 -10.28 -7.14 -14.83
C VAL A 105 -9.12 -6.15 -14.68
N ARG A 106 -9.16 -5.08 -15.48
CA ARG A 106 -8.07 -4.10 -15.63
C ARG A 106 -8.59 -2.68 -15.52
N LEU A 107 -7.73 -1.76 -15.07
CA LEU A 107 -7.99 -0.34 -15.22
C LEU A 107 -7.83 0.02 -16.71
N PRO A 108 -8.55 1.03 -17.22
CA PRO A 108 -8.56 1.37 -18.65
C PRO A 108 -7.17 1.61 -19.26
N ASP A 109 -6.26 2.19 -18.48
CA ASP A 109 -4.94 2.64 -18.97
C ASP A 109 -3.78 1.70 -18.61
N ASP A 110 -4.08 0.56 -17.98
CA ASP A 110 -3.04 -0.38 -17.56
C ASP A 110 -2.75 -1.42 -18.65
N SER A 111 -1.49 -1.50 -19.05
CA SER A 111 -1.07 -2.38 -20.14
C SER A 111 -1.15 -3.84 -19.73
N ARG A 112 -1.48 -4.72 -20.68
CA ARG A 112 -1.37 -6.15 -20.42
C ARG A 112 0.13 -6.47 -20.27
N THR A 113 0.48 -7.12 -19.17
CA THR A 113 1.82 -7.66 -18.96
C THR A 113 1.69 -9.12 -18.57
N ASP A 114 2.42 -9.97 -19.27
CA ASP A 114 2.49 -11.37 -18.89
C ASP A 114 3.38 -11.49 -17.63
N MET A 115 3.11 -12.51 -16.81
CA MET A 115 3.87 -12.77 -15.59
C MET A 115 5.13 -13.55 -15.95
N ASP A 116 6.28 -13.28 -15.32
CA ASP A 116 7.43 -14.18 -15.41
C ASP A 116 7.42 -15.15 -14.22
N PRO A 117 7.12 -16.44 -14.43
CA PRO A 117 7.03 -17.41 -13.33
C PRO A 117 8.33 -17.59 -12.55
N ARG A 118 9.48 -17.20 -13.11
CA ARG A 118 10.79 -17.33 -12.47
C ARG A 118 11.01 -16.33 -11.33
N THR A 119 10.27 -15.23 -11.34
CA THR A 119 10.38 -14.13 -10.36
C THR A 119 9.09 -13.92 -9.58
N VAL A 120 8.17 -14.87 -9.63
CA VAL A 120 6.89 -14.78 -8.94
C VAL A 120 7.07 -14.88 -7.43
N ILE A 121 6.40 -13.96 -6.74
CA ILE A 121 6.19 -13.96 -5.31
C ILE A 121 4.68 -14.09 -5.07
N LEU A 122 4.28 -15.03 -4.21
CA LEU A 122 2.90 -15.37 -3.89
C LEU A 122 2.60 -14.90 -2.46
N TYR A 123 1.44 -14.30 -2.32
CA TYR A 123 0.87 -13.88 -1.07
C TYR A 123 -0.48 -14.56 -0.91
N VAL A 124 -0.74 -15.01 0.32
CA VAL A 124 -1.98 -15.72 0.66
C VAL A 124 -2.59 -15.07 1.88
N ALA A 125 -3.81 -14.54 1.73
CA ALA A 125 -4.56 -13.92 2.82
C ALA A 125 -5.71 -14.84 3.23
N PRO A 126 -5.63 -15.49 4.41
CA PRO A 126 -6.74 -16.29 4.90
C PRO A 126 -7.96 -15.38 5.11
N THR A 127 -9.13 -15.81 4.63
CA THR A 127 -10.36 -15.08 4.94
C THR A 127 -11.20 -15.82 5.97
N ILE A 128 -11.55 -15.11 7.03
CA ILE A 128 -12.49 -15.56 8.04
C ILE A 128 -13.87 -15.69 7.40
N GLY A 129 -14.46 -16.90 7.45
CA GLY A 129 -15.82 -17.16 6.98
C GLY A 129 -15.98 -17.43 5.47
N ALA A 130 -14.93 -17.39 4.67
CA ALA A 130 -15.00 -17.76 3.25
C ALA A 130 -14.28 -19.08 2.96
N SER A 131 -14.79 -19.82 1.98
CA SER A 131 -14.28 -21.14 1.58
C SER A 131 -12.97 -21.07 0.76
N THR A 132 -12.61 -19.88 0.27
CA THR A 132 -11.45 -19.65 -0.59
C THR A 132 -10.70 -18.39 -0.12
N PRO A 133 -9.40 -18.46 0.19
CA PRO A 133 -8.63 -17.29 0.59
C PRO A 133 -8.43 -16.33 -0.59
N ASP A 134 -8.17 -15.06 -0.28
CA ASP A 134 -7.66 -14.15 -1.30
C ASP A 134 -6.19 -14.47 -1.56
N LEU A 135 -5.79 -14.32 -2.82
CA LEU A 135 -4.44 -14.61 -3.28
C LEU A 135 -3.94 -13.41 -4.06
N CYS A 136 -2.65 -13.13 -3.97
CA CYS A 136 -2.01 -12.15 -4.82
C CYS A 136 -0.66 -12.67 -5.27
N VAL A 137 -0.34 -12.46 -6.54
CA VAL A 137 0.97 -12.75 -7.11
C VAL A 137 1.56 -11.48 -7.65
N GLU A 138 2.85 -11.31 -7.44
CA GLU A 138 3.63 -10.26 -8.07
C GLU A 138 4.88 -10.83 -8.72
N SER A 139 5.33 -10.20 -9.80
CA SER A 139 6.62 -10.45 -10.41
C SER A 139 7.28 -9.11 -10.68
N THR A 140 8.61 -9.09 -10.57
CA THR A 140 9.42 -7.98 -11.06
C THR A 140 9.62 -8.15 -12.56
N GLY A 141 9.36 -7.09 -13.33
CA GLY A 141 9.76 -7.09 -14.73
C GLY A 141 11.29 -7.11 -14.87
N PHE A 142 11.81 -7.84 -15.85
CA PHE A 142 13.20 -7.71 -16.26
C PHE A 142 13.34 -6.47 -17.15
N GLY A 143 14.17 -5.50 -16.74
CA GLY A 143 14.45 -4.32 -17.55
C GLY A 143 15.56 -3.45 -16.95
N SER A 144 16.13 -2.57 -17.78
CA SER A 144 17.06 -1.52 -17.35
C SER A 144 16.32 -0.21 -17.08
N GLY A 145 16.99 0.74 -16.43
CA GLY A 145 16.46 2.09 -16.22
C GLY A 145 15.36 2.13 -15.16
N THR A 146 14.14 2.49 -15.55
CA THR A 146 12.97 2.69 -14.66
C THR A 146 12.16 1.43 -14.40
N ALA A 147 12.64 0.27 -14.84
CA ALA A 147 11.93 -1.00 -14.76
C ALA A 147 11.66 -1.45 -13.31
N ASP A 148 12.53 -1.08 -12.37
CA ASP A 148 12.37 -1.32 -10.93
C ASP A 148 11.14 -0.64 -10.32
N ARG A 149 10.55 0.32 -11.04
CA ARG A 149 9.32 1.04 -10.64
C ARG A 149 8.06 0.30 -11.03
N TYR A 150 8.15 -0.74 -11.88
CA TYR A 150 7.00 -1.43 -12.44
C TYR A 150 7.02 -2.92 -12.10
N SER A 151 5.92 -3.40 -11.56
CA SER A 151 5.72 -4.82 -11.24
C SER A 151 4.46 -5.35 -11.93
N GLN A 152 4.43 -6.65 -12.21
CA GLN A 152 3.20 -7.31 -12.66
C GLN A 152 2.48 -7.84 -11.43
N VAL A 153 1.36 -7.22 -11.04
CA VAL A 153 0.63 -7.59 -9.83
C VAL A 153 -0.78 -8.03 -10.16
N TYR A 154 -1.15 -9.20 -9.67
CA TYR A 154 -2.48 -9.77 -9.88
C TYR A 154 -3.06 -10.26 -8.57
N ALA A 155 -4.29 -9.84 -8.27
CA ALA A 155 -5.05 -10.28 -7.10
C ALA A 155 -6.25 -11.12 -7.52
N ILE A 156 -6.52 -12.18 -6.77
CA ILE A 156 -7.72 -12.99 -6.89
C ILE A 156 -8.61 -12.65 -5.70
N ALA A 157 -9.68 -11.90 -5.98
CA ALA A 157 -10.65 -11.51 -4.97
C ALA A 157 -11.75 -12.57 -4.90
N THR A 158 -11.90 -13.22 -3.75
CA THR A 158 -12.83 -14.36 -3.60
C THR A 158 -14.21 -13.97 -3.07
N HIS A 159 -14.35 -12.74 -2.57
CA HIS A 159 -15.58 -12.20 -1.96
C HIS A 159 -16.55 -11.55 -2.94
N SER A 160 -16.30 -11.66 -4.24
CA SER A 160 -17.26 -11.17 -5.23
C SER A 160 -18.50 -12.06 -5.21
N GLN A 161 -19.70 -11.47 -5.20
CA GLN A 161 -20.98 -12.19 -5.32
C GLN A 161 -21.03 -13.07 -6.58
N SER A 162 -20.20 -12.76 -7.59
CA SER A 162 -20.07 -13.53 -8.83
C SER A 162 -19.01 -14.63 -8.80
N GLY A 163 -18.50 -14.95 -7.60
CA GLY A 163 -17.40 -15.89 -7.37
C GLY A 163 -16.03 -15.26 -7.58
N ALA A 164 -14.98 -16.02 -7.24
CA ALA A 164 -13.60 -15.57 -7.35
C ALA A 164 -13.23 -15.05 -8.76
N ARG A 165 -12.52 -13.93 -8.81
CA ARG A 165 -12.10 -13.25 -10.05
C ARG A 165 -10.68 -12.74 -9.97
N LEU A 166 -10.03 -12.69 -11.13
CA LEU A 166 -8.68 -12.17 -11.30
C LEU A 166 -8.72 -10.68 -11.66
N PHE A 167 -7.91 -9.91 -10.96
CA PHE A 167 -7.78 -8.46 -11.07
C PHE A 167 -6.31 -8.14 -11.30
N LYS A 168 -5.99 -7.40 -12.36
CA LYS A 168 -4.67 -6.82 -12.56
C LYS A 168 -4.62 -5.49 -11.81
N LEU A 169 -3.66 -5.35 -10.90
CA LEU A 169 -3.44 -4.12 -10.14
C LEU A 169 -2.46 -3.20 -10.89
N PRO A 170 -2.48 -1.88 -10.59
CA PRO A 170 -1.57 -0.91 -11.17
C PRO A 170 -0.11 -1.34 -11.08
N SER A 171 0.60 -1.21 -12.20
CA SER A 171 1.98 -1.66 -12.30
C SER A 171 2.97 -0.69 -11.61
N LEU A 172 2.75 0.63 -11.69
CA LEU A 172 3.65 1.64 -11.11
C LEU A 172 3.62 1.59 -9.58
N PHE A 173 4.76 1.28 -8.98
CA PHE A 173 4.95 1.04 -7.54
C PHE A 173 3.99 -0.02 -6.95
N GLY A 174 3.43 -0.87 -7.83
CA GLY A 174 2.52 -1.92 -7.46
C GLY A 174 3.20 -2.99 -6.60
N THR A 175 2.45 -3.54 -5.65
CA THR A 175 2.85 -4.74 -4.91
C THR A 175 1.61 -5.37 -4.30
N CYS A 176 1.63 -6.66 -4.05
CA CYS A 176 0.59 -7.32 -3.26
C CYS A 176 0.40 -6.68 -1.88
N ARG A 177 1.46 -6.13 -1.28
CA ARG A 177 1.40 -5.42 0.01
C ARG A 177 0.59 -4.12 -0.06
N SER A 178 0.32 -3.58 -1.25
CA SER A 178 -0.50 -2.37 -1.41
C SER A 178 -2.00 -2.63 -1.32
N VAL A 179 -2.42 -3.91 -1.22
CA VAL A 179 -3.82 -4.30 -1.10
C VAL A 179 -4.23 -4.35 0.36
N PHE A 180 -5.29 -3.63 0.68
CA PHE A 180 -5.88 -3.58 2.01
C PHE A 180 -7.39 -3.78 1.94
N ARG A 181 -7.98 -4.16 3.07
CA ARG A 181 -9.42 -4.37 3.22
C ARG A 181 -10.00 -3.27 4.08
N GLN A 182 -10.99 -2.57 3.54
CA GLN A 182 -11.71 -1.53 4.24
C GLN A 182 -13.21 -1.70 3.99
N ARG A 183 -14.00 -1.77 5.07
CA ARG A 183 -15.46 -1.99 5.02
C ARG A 183 -15.85 -3.24 4.21
N GLY A 184 -15.05 -4.30 4.30
CA GLY A 184 -15.29 -5.59 3.63
C GLY A 184 -14.85 -5.66 2.17
N ALA A 185 -14.53 -4.53 1.53
CA ALA A 185 -14.05 -4.50 0.15
C ALA A 185 -12.52 -4.42 0.08
N LEU A 186 -11.93 -4.99 -0.98
CA LEU A 186 -10.51 -4.81 -1.26
C LEU A 186 -10.28 -3.44 -1.89
N GLN A 187 -9.21 -2.78 -1.46
CA GLN A 187 -8.77 -1.49 -1.97
C GLN A 187 -7.29 -1.52 -2.26
N PHE A 188 -6.87 -0.67 -3.19
CA PHE A 188 -5.48 -0.54 -3.60
C PHE A 188 -5.23 0.86 -4.18
N PRO A 189 -3.99 1.38 -4.10
CA PRO A 189 -3.61 2.64 -4.73
C PRO A 189 -3.20 2.45 -6.20
N SER A 190 -3.40 3.50 -6.98
CA SER A 190 -2.84 3.70 -8.32
C SER A 190 -2.04 4.98 -8.31
N PHE A 191 -0.84 4.96 -8.87
CA PHE A 191 0.08 6.08 -8.91
C PHE A 191 0.11 6.69 -10.30
N SER A 192 0.22 8.02 -10.37
CA SER A 192 0.58 8.74 -11.58
C SER A 192 1.61 9.81 -11.22
N TYR A 193 2.63 9.99 -12.06
CA TYR A 193 3.63 11.02 -11.82
C TYR A 193 3.02 12.43 -11.94
N ARG A 194 3.47 13.31 -11.05
CA ARG A 194 3.29 14.76 -11.19
C ARG A 194 4.53 15.34 -11.87
N LEU A 195 4.29 16.12 -12.92
CA LEU A 195 5.32 16.88 -13.63
C LEU A 195 5.10 18.37 -13.34
N GLU A 196 6.18 19.15 -13.26
CA GLU A 196 6.12 20.60 -13.15
C GLU A 196 6.93 21.25 -14.30
N ASN A 197 6.41 22.36 -14.82
CA ASN A 197 7.13 23.32 -15.69
C ASN A 197 7.88 22.72 -16.91
N ASP A 198 7.23 21.87 -17.71
CA ASP A 198 7.83 21.24 -18.91
C ASP A 198 9.15 20.47 -18.65
N ILE A 199 9.41 20.07 -17.40
CA ILE A 199 10.56 19.25 -17.05
C ILE A 199 10.18 17.76 -17.17
N ASP A 200 10.99 16.99 -17.90
CA ASP A 200 10.87 15.52 -18.06
C ASP A 200 11.14 14.72 -16.77
N HIS A 201 11.20 15.37 -15.61
CA HIS A 201 11.47 14.75 -14.32
C HIS A 201 10.27 14.89 -13.39
N PRO A 202 9.76 13.77 -12.84
CA PRO A 202 8.65 13.83 -11.93
C PRO A 202 9.08 14.48 -10.62
N VAL A 203 8.24 15.37 -10.11
CA VAL A 203 8.43 16.06 -8.82
C VAL A 203 7.70 15.34 -7.68
N GLY A 204 6.86 14.37 -8.01
CA GLY A 204 5.99 13.68 -7.06
C GLY A 204 5.03 12.71 -7.74
N THR A 205 4.01 12.28 -6.98
CA THR A 205 2.94 11.42 -7.49
C THR A 205 1.57 11.88 -6.99
N GLU A 206 0.55 11.63 -7.80
CA GLU A 206 -0.82 11.55 -7.36
C GLU A 206 -1.16 10.10 -7.07
N ILE A 207 -1.76 9.84 -5.92
CA ILE A 207 -2.20 8.51 -5.47
C ILE A 207 -3.72 8.50 -5.48
N GLN A 208 -4.30 7.75 -6.42
CA GLN A 208 -5.73 7.51 -6.47
C GLN A 208 -6.06 6.11 -5.97
N TYR A 209 -6.93 6.00 -4.96
CA TYR A 209 -7.36 4.71 -4.45
C TYR A 209 -8.59 4.18 -5.18
N PHE A 210 -8.60 2.87 -5.44
CA PHE A 210 -9.71 2.15 -6.04
C PHE A 210 -10.21 1.05 -5.12
N VAL A 211 -11.49 0.71 -5.28
CA VAL A 211 -12.17 -0.38 -4.60
C VAL A 211 -12.51 -1.46 -5.62
N ILE A 212 -12.28 -2.72 -5.28
CA ILE A 212 -12.79 -3.87 -6.02
C ILE A 212 -14.21 -4.14 -5.57
N ASP A 213 -15.17 -3.93 -6.48
CA ASP A 213 -16.57 -4.26 -6.25
C ASP A 213 -17.11 -5.12 -7.41
N GLY A 214 -17.45 -6.37 -7.09
CA GLY A 214 -17.97 -7.33 -8.05
C GLY A 214 -16.99 -7.65 -9.18
N LYS A 215 -17.15 -6.96 -10.31
CA LYS A 215 -16.38 -7.13 -11.55
C LYS A 215 -15.70 -5.83 -12.02
N ARG A 216 -15.67 -4.80 -11.17
CA ARG A 216 -15.29 -3.44 -11.56
C ARG A 216 -14.34 -2.85 -10.54
N TYR A 217 -13.56 -1.88 -11.02
CA TYR A 217 -12.85 -0.94 -10.17
C TYR A 217 -13.71 0.31 -9.98
N ILE A 218 -13.91 0.69 -8.74
CA ILE A 218 -14.63 1.92 -8.37
C ILE A 218 -13.61 2.88 -7.76
N ARG A 219 -13.49 4.08 -8.34
CA ARG A 219 -12.65 5.15 -7.78
C ARG A 219 -13.19 5.53 -6.39
N SER A 220 -12.33 5.50 -5.38
CA SER A 220 -12.69 5.98 -4.05
C SER A 220 -12.52 7.49 -3.94
N HIS A 221 -13.11 8.10 -2.91
CA HIS A 221 -12.88 9.52 -2.60
C HIS A 221 -11.51 9.80 -1.97
N ARG A 222 -10.72 8.77 -1.67
CA ARG A 222 -9.37 8.93 -1.11
C ARG A 222 -8.39 9.20 -2.24
N GLN A 223 -7.74 10.34 -2.16
CA GLN A 223 -6.62 10.75 -3.01
C GLN A 223 -5.55 11.38 -2.12
N LEU A 224 -4.28 11.14 -2.44
CA LEU A 224 -3.14 11.76 -1.77
C LEU A 224 -2.22 12.33 -2.84
N SER A 225 -1.50 13.37 -2.51
CA SER A 225 -0.40 13.87 -3.33
C SER A 225 0.91 13.69 -2.59
N THR A 226 1.98 13.45 -3.32
CA THR A 226 3.32 13.28 -2.75
C THR A 226 4.30 14.20 -3.45
N ARG A 227 5.35 14.56 -2.73
CA ARG A 227 6.52 15.24 -3.27
C ARG A 227 7.78 14.39 -3.08
N PHE A 228 8.63 14.32 -4.10
CA PHE A 228 9.94 13.70 -3.98
C PHE A 228 10.90 14.65 -3.27
N THR A 229 11.61 14.13 -2.28
CA THR A 229 12.53 14.93 -1.44
C THR A 229 13.93 15.03 -2.04
N VAL A 230 14.25 14.13 -2.98
CA VAL A 230 15.55 14.06 -3.65
C VAL A 230 15.31 14.01 -5.17
N PRO A 231 15.90 14.91 -5.96
CA PRO A 231 15.77 14.89 -7.41
C PRO A 231 16.10 13.52 -8.00
N ALA A 232 15.29 13.07 -8.97
CA ALA A 232 15.38 11.76 -9.64
C ALA A 232 15.22 10.50 -8.75
N ASN A 233 15.16 10.64 -7.42
CA ASN A 233 14.86 9.52 -6.52
C ASN A 233 13.37 9.47 -6.20
N VAL A 234 12.64 8.70 -6.99
CA VAL A 234 11.18 8.50 -6.88
C VAL A 234 10.76 7.63 -5.69
N PHE A 235 11.73 7.07 -4.95
CA PHE A 235 11.47 6.22 -3.79
C PHE A 235 11.50 7.00 -2.47
N ARG A 236 12.09 8.21 -2.45
CA ARG A 236 12.19 9.02 -1.24
C ARG A 236 11.23 10.20 -1.29
N PHE A 237 10.12 10.09 -0.56
CA PHE A 237 9.01 11.01 -0.69
C PHE A 237 8.32 11.32 0.63
N ILE A 238 7.44 12.30 0.58
CA ILE A 238 6.58 12.78 1.67
C ILE A 238 5.16 12.90 1.12
N ILE A 239 4.18 12.85 1.99
CA ILE A 239 2.77 13.07 1.63
C ILE A 239 2.43 14.53 1.93
N ASP A 240 1.86 15.22 0.96
CA ASP A 240 1.40 16.61 1.07
C ASP A 240 0.07 16.72 1.84
#